data_AF-A0A6G4HN01-F1
#
_entry.id   AF-A0A6G4HN01-F1
#
_cell.length_a   1.000
_cell.length_b   1.000
_cell.length_c   1.000
_cell.angle_alpha   90.00
_cell.angle_beta   90.00
_cell.angle_gamma   90.00
#
_symmetry.space_group_name_H-M   'P 1'
#
loop_
_entity.id
_entity.type
_entity.pdbx_description
1 polymer ?
#
loop_
_entity_poly.entity_id
_entity_poly.type
_entity_poly.pdbx_seq_one_letter_code
_entity_poly.pdbx_strand_id
1 'polypeptide(L)'
;MIKDNFKYVLEGTQIDFFFSAFSKEQLIESYREESSRYGYGITFEKKLENNYDFVKSTVKEICGESPHTIRYFSIPRYGWGDMDICALAKIENDGTTFMFTNNREFAEFISDTSGYSFSVKAL
;
A
#
# COMPACT_ATOMS: atom_id res chain seq x y z
N MET A 1 10.00 8.15 -1.75
CA MET A 1 9.94 8.58 -0.33
C MET A 1 8.54 8.27 0.18
N ILE A 2 8.40 7.48 1.25
CA ILE A 2 7.09 7.13 1.78
C ILE A 2 6.35 8.38 2.27
N LYS A 3 5.04 8.45 2.03
CA LYS A 3 4.16 9.53 2.47
C LYS A 3 3.27 9.05 3.60
N ASP A 4 2.85 9.97 4.46
CA ASP A 4 1.95 9.64 5.57
C ASP A 4 0.59 9.11 5.06
N ASN A 5 0.12 9.58 3.89
CA ASN A 5 -1.19 9.21 3.34
C ASN A 5 -1.10 8.73 1.88
N PHE A 6 -2.17 8.08 1.40
CA PHE A 6 -2.40 7.74 0.00
C PHE A 6 -3.51 8.59 -0.62
N LYS A 7 -3.49 8.73 -1.95
CA LYS A 7 -4.46 9.54 -2.71
C LYS A 7 -5.56 8.72 -3.37
N TYR A 8 -5.29 7.43 -3.59
CA TYR A 8 -6.19 6.54 -4.32
C TYR A 8 -6.33 5.24 -3.55
N VAL A 9 -7.57 4.76 -3.45
CA VAL A 9 -7.90 3.40 -3.05
C VAL A 9 -8.54 2.67 -4.20
N LEU A 10 -8.13 1.42 -4.39
CA LEU A 10 -8.77 0.47 -5.27
C LEU A 10 -9.43 -0.59 -4.42
N GLU A 11 -10.73 -0.75 -4.56
CA GLU A 11 -11.50 -1.81 -3.92
C GLU A 11 -11.80 -2.88 -4.96
N GLY A 12 -11.44 -4.13 -4.69
CA GLY A 12 -11.76 -5.22 -5.61
C GLY A 12 -11.76 -6.60 -4.96
N THR A 13 -11.82 -7.60 -5.83
CA THR A 13 -12.05 -9.00 -5.45
C THR A 13 -10.93 -9.59 -4.61
N GLN A 14 -11.20 -10.73 -4.00
CA GLN A 14 -10.23 -11.46 -3.21
C GLN A 14 -8.95 -11.76 -3.99
N ILE A 15 -7.82 -11.23 -3.49
CA ILE A 15 -6.49 -11.64 -3.94
C ILE A 15 -5.93 -12.62 -2.90
N ASP A 16 -5.55 -13.80 -3.39
CA ASP A 16 -5.05 -14.89 -2.53
C ASP A 16 -3.53 -14.90 -2.38
N PHE A 17 -2.79 -14.33 -3.35
CA PHE A 17 -1.33 -14.34 -3.33
C PHE A 17 -0.74 -12.96 -3.55
N PHE A 18 0.03 -12.49 -2.57
CA PHE A 18 0.87 -11.31 -2.67
C PHE A 18 2.34 -11.76 -2.70
N PHE A 19 2.84 -12.07 -3.89
CA PHE A 19 4.27 -12.32 -4.04
C PHE A 19 5.05 -11.03 -3.81
N SER A 20 6.18 -11.12 -3.12
CA SER A 20 7.12 -10.00 -2.92
C SER A 20 6.54 -8.80 -2.15
N ALA A 21 5.63 -9.04 -1.20
CA ALA A 21 5.10 -7.99 -0.32
C ALA A 21 5.65 -8.14 1.12
N PHE A 22 5.87 -7.01 1.79
CA PHE A 22 6.40 -6.92 3.15
C PHE A 22 5.33 -6.53 4.15
N SER A 23 5.40 -7.06 5.38
CA SER A 23 4.73 -6.41 6.51
C SER A 23 5.37 -5.05 6.78
N LYS A 24 4.73 -4.24 7.62
CA LYS A 24 5.29 -2.99 8.11
C LYS A 24 6.69 -3.21 8.72
N GLU A 25 6.82 -4.21 9.58
CA GLU A 25 8.07 -4.54 10.28
C GLU A 25 9.16 -5.00 9.30
N GLN A 26 8.81 -5.83 8.32
CA GLN A 26 9.74 -6.27 7.27
C GLN A 26 10.22 -5.10 6.40
N LEU A 27 9.34 -4.15 6.11
CA LEU A 27 9.68 -2.95 5.35
C LEU A 27 10.58 -1.99 6.16
N ILE A 28 10.31 -1.83 7.47
CA ILE A 28 11.19 -1.08 8.38
C ILE A 28 12.59 -1.70 8.39
N GLU A 29 12.68 -3.03 8.53
CA GLU A 29 13.96 -3.72 8.59
C GLU A 29 14.74 -3.58 7.27
N SER A 30 14.07 -3.79 6.14
CA SER A 30 14.66 -3.60 4.80
C SER A 30 15.19 -2.17 4.62
N TYR A 31 14.46 -1.18 5.11
CA TYR A 31 14.90 0.22 5.05
C TYR A 31 16.02 0.54 6.04
N ARG A 32 16.08 -0.10 7.22
CA ARG A 32 17.16 0.07 8.19
C ARG A 32 18.49 -0.42 7.62
N GLU A 33 18.50 -1.56 6.93
CA GLU A 33 19.69 -2.07 6.25
C GLU A 33 20.21 -1.06 5.21
N GLU A 34 19.32 -0.47 4.41
CA GLU A 34 19.67 0.55 3.43
C GLU A 34 20.11 1.86 4.10
N SER A 35 19.33 2.36 5.06
CA SER A 35 19.58 3.61 5.77
C SER A 35 20.82 3.56 6.65
N SER A 36 21.23 2.41 7.19
CA SER A 36 22.49 2.29 7.94
C SER A 36 23.70 2.66 7.07
N ARG A 37 23.56 2.54 5.74
CA ARG A 37 24.55 2.98 4.75
C ARG A 37 24.50 4.48 4.45
N TYR A 38 23.42 5.19 4.80
CA TYR A 38 23.16 6.58 4.34
C TYR A 38 22.67 7.59 5.42
N GLY A 39 22.29 7.17 6.64
CA GLY A 39 22.02 8.05 7.79
C GLY A 39 20.60 8.61 8.00
N TYR A 40 19.53 8.01 7.47
CA TYR A 40 18.17 8.61 7.40
C TYR A 40 17.00 7.88 8.14
N GLY A 41 17.27 7.00 9.11
CA GLY A 41 16.30 5.98 9.57
C GLY A 41 15.03 6.46 10.27
N ILE A 42 15.11 7.45 11.17
CA ILE A 42 14.01 7.78 12.10
C ILE A 42 12.77 8.38 11.39
N THR A 43 12.98 9.14 10.31
CA THR A 43 11.88 9.81 9.60
C THR A 43 11.03 8.82 8.80
N PHE A 44 11.62 7.73 8.30
CA PHE A 44 10.90 6.72 7.52
C PHE A 44 9.94 5.91 8.40
N GLU A 45 10.42 5.41 9.54
CA GLU A 45 9.64 4.59 10.46
C GLU A 45 8.37 5.32 10.92
N LYS A 46 8.52 6.59 11.36
CA LYS A 46 7.37 7.41 11.75
C LYS A 46 6.35 7.60 10.62
N LYS A 47 6.82 7.86 9.40
CA LYS A 47 5.92 8.04 8.25
C LYS A 47 5.22 6.74 7.86
N LEU A 48 5.90 5.61 7.97
CA LEU A 48 5.33 4.30 7.71
C LEU A 48 4.28 3.92 8.76
N GLU A 49 4.49 4.25 10.04
CA GLU A 49 3.47 4.10 11.09
C GLU A 49 2.22 4.93 10.80
N ASN A 50 2.39 6.22 10.48
CA ASN A 50 1.25 7.07 10.10
C ASN A 50 0.50 6.51 8.88
N ASN A 51 1.24 6.01 7.90
CA ASN A 51 0.68 5.39 6.70
C ASN A 51 -0.10 4.10 7.00
N TYR A 52 0.39 3.29 7.92
CA TYR A 52 -0.30 2.09 8.40
C TYR A 52 -1.62 2.45 9.08
N ASP A 53 -1.61 3.43 9.98
CA ASP A 53 -2.80 3.91 10.68
C ASP A 53 -3.81 4.54 9.71
N PHE A 54 -3.33 5.29 8.71
CA PHE A 54 -4.14 5.81 7.61
C PHE A 54 -4.87 4.66 6.90
N VAL A 55 -4.14 3.66 6.38
CA VAL A 55 -4.75 2.51 5.68
C VAL A 55 -5.78 1.81 6.56
N LYS A 56 -5.46 1.55 7.83
CA LYS A 56 -6.35 0.87 8.76
C LYS A 56 -7.64 1.65 9.01
N SER A 57 -7.53 2.96 9.21
CA SER A 57 -8.70 3.84 9.45
C SER A 57 -9.57 3.99 8.20
N THR A 58 -8.96 4.15 7.02
CA THR A 58 -9.70 4.28 5.75
C THR A 58 -10.45 2.99 5.40
N VAL A 59 -9.85 1.81 5.55
CA VAL A 59 -10.58 0.55 5.33
C VAL A 59 -11.78 0.44 6.27
N LYS A 60 -11.58 0.77 7.56
CA LYS A 60 -12.67 0.77 8.55
C LYS A 60 -13.78 1.75 8.21
N GLU A 61 -13.46 2.89 7.63
CA GLU A 61 -14.46 3.86 7.17
C GLU A 61 -15.23 3.36 5.94
N ILE A 62 -14.55 2.72 4.98
CA ILE A 62 -15.16 2.27 3.73
C ILE A 62 -16.11 1.08 3.94
N CYS A 63 -15.69 0.06 4.70
CA CYS A 63 -16.46 -1.18 4.84
C CYS A 63 -16.92 -1.50 6.27
N GLY A 64 -16.59 -0.67 7.26
CA GLY A 64 -16.95 -0.91 8.67
C GLY A 64 -16.05 -1.92 9.40
N GLU A 65 -15.11 -2.56 8.70
CA GLU A 65 -14.24 -3.61 9.24
C GLU A 65 -12.78 -3.15 9.30
N SER A 66 -12.03 -3.64 10.29
CA SER A 66 -10.58 -3.40 10.31
C SER A 66 -9.87 -4.46 9.47
N PRO A 67 -8.87 -4.07 8.65
CA PRO A 67 -8.09 -5.04 7.90
C PRO A 67 -7.31 -5.93 8.86
N HIS A 68 -7.31 -7.23 8.60
CA HIS A 68 -6.55 -8.21 9.39
C HIS A 68 -5.11 -8.34 8.90
N THR A 69 -4.86 -7.99 7.64
CA THR A 69 -3.53 -7.98 7.03
C THR A 69 -3.32 -6.68 6.29
N ILE A 70 -2.19 -6.01 6.54
CA ILE A 70 -1.68 -4.92 5.72
C ILE A 70 -0.26 -5.28 5.24
N ARG A 71 -0.01 -5.16 3.93
CA ARG A 71 1.27 -5.44 3.29
C ARG A 71 1.67 -4.31 2.36
N TYR A 72 2.95 -4.21 2.07
CA TYR A 72 3.55 -3.17 1.23
C TYR A 72 4.37 -3.80 0.11
N PHE A 73 4.32 -3.20 -1.07
CA PHE A 73 5.16 -3.59 -2.19
C PHE A 73 5.54 -2.37 -3.02
N SER A 74 6.61 -2.52 -3.79
CA SER A 74 7.10 -1.44 -4.65
C SER A 74 6.38 -1.46 -6.00
N ILE A 75 6.04 -0.28 -6.50
CA ILE A 75 5.44 -0.07 -7.82
C ILE A 75 6.30 0.92 -8.61
N PRO A 76 6.40 0.78 -9.94
CA PRO A 76 7.14 1.74 -10.75
C PRO A 76 6.44 3.10 -10.75
N ARG A 77 7.24 4.19 -10.75
CA ARG A 77 6.78 5.51 -11.19
C ARG A 77 7.22 5.72 -12.64
N TYR A 78 6.29 5.44 -13.55
CA TYR A 78 6.50 5.65 -14.97
C TYR A 78 6.93 7.11 -15.21
N GLY A 79 8.04 7.30 -15.93
CA GLY A 79 8.62 8.62 -16.23
C GLY A 79 9.70 9.15 -15.28
N TRP A 80 9.89 8.55 -14.08
CA TRP A 80 10.86 9.07 -13.09
C TRP A 80 12.03 8.14 -12.79
N GLY A 81 12.01 6.90 -13.32
CA GLY A 81 13.10 5.93 -13.15
C GLY A 81 13.29 5.45 -11.71
N ASP A 82 12.28 5.66 -10.87
CA ASP A 82 12.27 5.27 -9.46
C ASP A 82 10.99 4.52 -9.09
N MET A 83 10.94 4.04 -7.85
CA MET A 83 9.81 3.28 -7.31
C MET A 83 8.97 4.14 -6.36
N ASP A 84 7.69 3.80 -6.22
CA ASP A 84 6.81 4.22 -5.14
C ASP A 84 6.35 3.01 -4.34
N ILE A 85 5.69 3.24 -3.22
CA ILE A 85 5.12 2.19 -2.37
C ILE A 85 3.61 2.13 -2.59
N CYS A 86 3.10 0.91 -2.73
CA CYS A 86 1.68 0.60 -2.67
C CYS A 86 1.42 -0.19 -1.39
N ALA A 87 0.30 0.09 -0.72
CA ALA A 87 -0.17 -0.73 0.39
C ALA A 87 -1.33 -1.62 -0.08
N LEU A 88 -1.45 -2.77 0.57
CA LEU A 88 -2.51 -3.75 0.40
C LEU A 88 -3.14 -3.99 1.76
N ALA A 89 -4.45 -4.02 1.82
CA ALA A 89 -5.20 -4.33 3.03
C ALA A 89 -6.29 -5.35 2.73
N LYS A 90 -6.37 -6.41 3.53
CA LYS A 90 -7.37 -7.48 3.37
C LYS A 90 -8.27 -7.55 4.60
N ILE A 91 -9.57 -7.73 4.37
CA ILE A 91 -10.58 -7.99 5.41
C ILE A 91 -10.93 -9.49 5.45
N GLU A 92 -11.34 -9.99 6.63
CA GLU A 92 -11.55 -11.44 6.83
C GLU A 92 -12.89 -11.93 6.28
N ASN A 93 -13.93 -11.10 6.33
CA ASN A 93 -15.31 -11.52 6.13
C ASN A 93 -15.55 -12.13 4.73
N ASP A 94 -15.19 -11.41 3.67
CA ASP A 94 -15.39 -11.82 2.28
C ASP A 94 -14.08 -11.89 1.48
N GLY A 95 -12.94 -11.65 2.14
CA GLY A 95 -11.62 -11.62 1.51
C GLY A 95 -11.36 -10.40 0.62
N THR A 96 -12.23 -9.38 0.64
CA THR A 96 -12.07 -8.14 -0.13
C THR A 96 -10.70 -7.53 0.12
N THR A 97 -10.08 -7.11 -0.98
CA THR A 97 -8.73 -6.54 -0.97
C THR A 97 -8.77 -5.09 -1.42
N PHE A 98 -8.16 -4.23 -0.61
CA PHE A 98 -7.97 -2.82 -0.89
C PHE A 98 -6.50 -2.57 -1.26
N MET A 99 -6.26 -1.85 -2.36
CA MET A 99 -4.95 -1.33 -2.71
C MET A 99 -4.91 0.18 -2.53
N PHE A 100 -3.84 0.70 -1.96
CA PHE A 100 -3.65 2.12 -1.72
C PHE A 100 -2.38 2.60 -2.40
N THR A 101 -2.51 3.65 -3.20
CA THR A 101 -1.39 4.21 -3.97
C THR A 101 -1.47 5.73 -4.09
N ASN A 102 -0.31 6.34 -4.32
CA ASN A 102 -0.19 7.74 -4.71
C ASN A 102 -0.01 7.91 -6.22
N ASN A 103 0.14 6.80 -6.95
CA ASN A 103 0.33 6.77 -8.39
C ASN A 103 -1.01 6.49 -9.08
N ARG A 104 -1.57 7.53 -9.72
CA ARG A 104 -2.84 7.45 -10.45
C ARG A 104 -2.75 6.52 -11.66
N GLU A 105 -1.67 6.59 -12.43
CA GLU A 105 -1.47 5.77 -13.62
C GLU A 105 -1.43 4.28 -13.26
N PHE A 106 -0.79 3.94 -12.13
CA PHE A 106 -0.83 2.57 -11.62
C PHE A 106 -2.24 2.15 -11.19
N ALA A 107 -2.99 3.03 -10.52
CA ALA A 107 -4.36 2.73 -10.10
C ALA A 107 -5.27 2.45 -11.31
N GLU A 108 -5.20 3.31 -12.34
CA GLU A 108 -5.95 3.15 -13.58
C GLU A 108 -5.51 1.88 -14.34
N PHE A 109 -4.19 1.64 -14.45
CA PHE A 109 -3.66 0.44 -15.09
C PHE A 109 -4.18 -0.85 -14.44
N ILE A 110 -4.13 -0.95 -13.10
CA ILE A 110 -4.60 -2.15 -12.39
C ILE A 110 -6.12 -2.32 -12.55
N SER A 111 -6.89 -1.23 -12.49
CA SER A 111 -8.34 -1.27 -12.70
C SER A 111 -8.70 -1.78 -14.10
N ASP A 112 -7.94 -1.38 -15.12
CA ASP A 112 -8.24 -1.69 -16.52
C ASP A 112 -7.67 -3.05 -16.99
N THR A 113 -6.54 -3.50 -16.44
CA THR A 113 -5.74 -4.59 -17.05
C THR A 113 -5.45 -5.79 -16.16
N SER A 114 -5.73 -5.73 -14.86
CA SER A 114 -5.33 -6.80 -13.92
C SER A 114 -6.14 -8.10 -14.05
N GLY A 115 -7.22 -8.10 -14.85
CA GLY A 115 -8.19 -9.19 -14.89
C GLY A 115 -9.13 -9.24 -13.67
N TYR A 116 -8.96 -8.33 -12.72
CA TYR A 116 -9.83 -8.13 -11.58
C TYR A 116 -10.62 -6.82 -11.73
N SER A 117 -11.86 -6.80 -11.24
CA SER A 117 -12.69 -5.59 -11.24
C SER A 117 -12.36 -4.74 -10.02
N PHE A 118 -11.60 -3.67 -10.21
CA PHE A 118 -11.33 -2.67 -9.17
C PHE A 118 -12.11 -1.37 -9.41
N SER A 119 -12.74 -0.84 -8.37
CA SER A 119 -13.24 0.54 -8.37
C SER A 119 -12.19 1.48 -7.79
N VAL A 120 -11.80 2.51 -8.57
CA VAL A 120 -10.84 3.53 -8.12
C VAL A 120 -11.60 4.67 -7.44
N LYS A 121 -11.25 4.98 -6.19
CA LYS A 121 -11.77 6.13 -5.44
C LYS A 121 -10.60 7.04 -5.04
N ALA A 122 -10.79 8.35 -5.17
CA ALA A 122 -9.88 9.34 -4.60
C ALA A 122 -10.16 9.51 -3.10
N LEU A 123 -9.10 9.65 -2.30
CA LEU A 123 -9.13 9.83 -0.85
C LEU A 123 -8.82 11.28 -0.46
#